data_AF-A0A746T5J6-F1
#
_entry.id   AF-A0A746T5J6-F1
#
_cell.length_a   1.000
_cell.length_b   1.000
_cell.length_c   1.000
_cell.angle_alpha   90.00
_cell.angle_beta   90.00
_cell.angle_gamma   90.00
#
_symmetry.space_group_name_H-M   'P 1'
#
loop_
_entity.id
_entity.type
_entity.pdbx_description
1 polymer ?
#
loop_
_entity_poly.entity_id
_entity_poly.type
_entity_poly.pdbx_seq_one_letter_code
_entity_poly.pdbx_strand_id
1 'polypeptide(L)' 'MRKMKIGLALGSGAARGWSHIGVIKALKQAGIDIDIVAGCSI' A
#
# COMPACT_ATOMS: atom_id res chain seq x y z
N MET A 1 0.35 -23.35 -10.81
CA MET A 1 -0.48 -22.71 -9.76
C MET A 1 -0.49 -21.21 -10.00
N ARG A 2 -1.61 -20.51 -9.79
CA ARG A 2 -1.69 -19.06 -9.98
C ARG A 2 -1.12 -18.37 -8.74
N LYS A 3 -0.16 -17.43 -8.91
CA LYS A 3 0.34 -16.59 -7.80
C LYS A 3 -0.84 -15.84 -7.19
N MET A 4 -0.99 -15.91 -5.88
CA MET A 4 -1.98 -15.11 -5.15
C MET A 4 -1.54 -13.65 -5.21
N LYS A 5 -2.41 -12.76 -5.69
CA LYS A 5 -2.08 -11.33 -5.81
C LYS A 5 -2.47 -10.58 -4.53
N ILE A 6 -1.62 -9.66 -4.10
CA ILE A 6 -1.86 -8.80 -2.95
C ILE A 6 -2.21 -7.39 -3.44
N GLY A 7 -3.35 -6.87 -2.99
CA GLY A 7 -3.80 -5.51 -3.26
C GLY A 7 -3.69 -4.62 -2.02
N LEU A 8 -3.18 -3.39 -2.19
CA LEU A 8 -3.12 -2.36 -1.15
C LEU A 8 -4.11 -1.23 -1.46
N ALA A 9 -5.03 -0.96 -0.53
CA ALA A 9 -5.98 0.14 -0.62
C ALA A 9 -5.54 1.30 0.29
N LEU A 10 -5.26 2.47 -0.29
CA LEU A 10 -4.86 3.69 0.40
C LEU A 10 -6.04 4.66 0.52
N GLY A 11 -6.44 4.97 1.76
CA GLY A 11 -7.46 5.99 2.03
C GLY A 11 -6.95 7.42 1.80
N SER A 12 -7.87 8.39 1.72
CA SER A 12 -7.54 9.83 1.71
C SER A 12 -7.07 10.30 3.10
N GLY A 13 -6.31 11.39 3.19
CA GLY A 13 -5.77 11.88 4.46
C GLY A 13 -5.26 13.32 4.49
N ALA A 14 -5.46 14.11 3.43
CA ALA A 14 -4.86 15.42 3.18
C ALA A 14 -3.36 15.44 3.54
N ALA A 15 -2.94 16.34 4.43
CA ALA A 15 -1.56 16.42 4.91
C ALA A 15 -1.05 15.13 5.59
N ARG A 16 -1.94 14.26 6.09
CA ARG A 16 -1.56 12.99 6.73
C ARG A 16 -1.36 11.85 5.72
N GLY A 17 -1.71 12.03 4.45
CA GLY A 17 -1.52 11.02 3.39
C GLY A 17 -0.05 10.59 3.22
N TRP A 18 0.90 11.44 3.61
CA TRP A 18 2.33 11.11 3.65
C TRP A 18 2.68 9.89 4.53
N SER A 19 1.83 9.56 5.51
CA SER A 19 1.99 8.36 6.34
C SER A 19 1.97 7.05 5.52
N HIS A 20 1.30 7.04 4.37
CA HIS A 20 1.26 5.87 3.47
C HIS A 20 2.66 5.42 3.00
N ILE A 21 3.61 6.35 2.90
CA ILE A 21 5.01 6.01 2.56
C ILE A 21 5.64 5.11 3.64
N GLY A 22 5.38 5.42 4.91
CA GLY A 22 5.84 4.60 6.04
C GLY A 22 5.22 3.20 6.01
N VAL A 23 3.92 3.11 5.73
CA VAL A 23 3.20 1.85 5.59
C VAL A 23 3.79 0.99 4.47
N ILE A 24 4.01 1.56 3.28
CA ILE A 24 4.58 0.84 2.14
C ILE A 24 5.99 0.32 2.47
N LYS A 25 6.82 1.13 3.14
CA LYS A 25 8.16 0.71 3.58
C LYS A 25 8.10 -0.46 4.57
N ALA A 26 7.19 -0.40 5.55
CA ALA A 26 7.01 -1.46 6.52
C ALA A 26 6.53 -2.77 5.87
N LEU A 27 5.57 -2.71 4.95
CA LEU A 27 5.11 -3.87 4.19
C LEU A 27 6.24 -4.52 3.38
N LYS A 28 7.07 -3.70 2.72
CA LYS A 28 8.25 -4.19 1.99
C LYS A 28 9.27 -4.86 2.92
N GLN A 29 9.53 -4.28 4.10
CA GLN A 29 10.43 -4.87 5.09
C GLN A 29 9.89 -6.20 5.66
N ALA A 30 8.57 -6.35 5.74
CA ALA A 30 7.91 -7.59 6.14
C ALA A 30 7.87 -8.66 5.02
N GLY A 31 8.44 -8.39 3.84
CA GLY A 31 8.42 -9.32 2.70
C GLY A 31 7.06 -9.40 2.00
N ILE A 32 6.17 -8.43 2.22
CA ILE A 32 4.86 -8.36 1.56
C ILE A 32 5.04 -7.62 0.24
N ASP A 33 4.97 -8.37 -0.86
CA ASP A 33 5.08 -7.85 -2.21
C ASP A 33 3.70 -7.49 -2.77
N ILE A 34 3.50 -6.22 -3.10
CA ILE A 34 2.19 -5.66 -3.45
C ILE A 34 2.06 -5.64 -4.97
N ASP A 35 1.09 -6.37 -5.51
CA ASP A 35 0.90 -6.47 -6.96
C ASP A 35 -0.01 -5.36 -7.51
N ILE A 36 -0.90 -4.82 -6.67
CA ILE A 36 -1.93 -3.85 -7.07
C ILE A 36 -2.07 -2.78 -5.99
N VAL A 37 -2.17 -1.50 -6.39
CA VAL A 37 -2.47 -0.39 -5.49
C VAL A 37 -3.72 0.32 -5.96
N ALA A 38 -4.63 0.60 -5.03
CA ALA A 38 -5.79 1.46 -5.23
C ALA A 38 -5.73 2.61 -4.22
N GLY A 39 -6.12 3.82 -4.64
CA GLY A 39 -6.08 5.00 -3.78
C GLY A 39 -7.28 5.92 -4.02
N CYS A 40 -7.66 6.66 -2.98
CA CYS A 40 -8.48 7.86 -3.09
C CYS A 40 -7.58 9.10 -3.07
N SER A 41 -8.09 10.27 -3.49
CA SER A 41 -7.38 11.56 -3.48
C SER A 41 -6.59 11.78 -2.18
N ILE A 42 -5.48 12.52 -2.27
CA ILE A 42 -4.61 12.73 -1.11
C ILE A 42 -5.32 13.53 -0.03
#